data_AF-L8HHW5-F1
#
_entry.id   AF-L8HHW5-F1
#
_cell.length_a   1.000
_cell.length_b   1.000
_cell.length_c   1.000
_cell.angle_alpha   90.00
_cell.angle_beta   90.00
_cell.angle_gamma   90.00
#
_symmetry.space_group_name_H-M   'P 1'
#
loop_
_entity.id
_entity.type
_entity.pdbx_description
1 polymer ?
#
loop_
_entity_poly.entity_id
_entity_poly.type
_entity_poly.pdbx_seq_one_letter_code
_entity_poly.pdbx_strand_id
1 'polypeptide(L)'
;MCLGEMGAIDPGRLELDVKSELHRLVGTSNTNKPLEYEEDDEMAFQLISSHLLPAFRAARDTRGQDRAAFAIQEVLKLCGCTEQTPVVLAERRAAKEAAKGRKRKTQKNLPSEVKRGVRFWRRFSEDVRELMMPFLSSQYVLQAPSTQPRVPIYPGSKDYQSWVSTWAATLIQRVKGPQADLFQTCRGVVKDDLNTAHFLLPYLVLSVLRYGGEEDNAAICAEFLAVLEDPSRGKSPSAKNERSLDERSQMNTATIFSLIDLLNNSGTKNKPSDVEHVEQLLAQIPQLTLAQASLRCRTYTRALLHFELHLRKEINLDTNRSQVALQTGSGEILAVNSSLMQKIYTGLDEPDGLKGIATLRASNTLRDHIVDLENSGKWRDAFMCYDQRTSRTRSDVNCLLNLGQLETMLNLVTAQLASHRPDRYEAVLMSYGVQAAWRLGKWDILHKFLSPHLRRSGLPDTNSLSLTNSTSASSVETLGDSPLDFEVAIGGLVSAIKRQDDTLFQKLLEKTRAEVMGVLSAASMESYQRAYPYITKLHMLHGTATNNTCNRAELLRDWQHLTVWYARAELEQSFGLSSTGDG
;
A
#
# COMPACT_ATOMS: atom_id res chain seq x y z
N MET A 1 10.50 -4.44 -13.19
CA MET A 1 11.61 -5.21 -13.82
C MET A 1 12.87 -5.07 -12.97
N CYS A 2 13.31 -3.84 -12.66
CA CYS A 2 14.54 -3.58 -11.88
C CYS A 2 14.48 -3.98 -10.39
N LEU A 3 13.30 -3.97 -9.74
CA LEU A 3 13.19 -4.35 -8.32
C LEU A 3 13.60 -5.82 -8.06
N GLY A 4 13.32 -6.73 -8.99
CA GLY A 4 13.72 -8.13 -8.87
C GLY A 4 15.23 -8.35 -9.08
N GLU A 5 15.90 -7.45 -9.79
CA GLU A 5 17.36 -7.48 -10.01
C GLU A 5 18.14 -7.06 -8.75
N MET A 6 17.60 -6.11 -7.99
CA MET A 6 18.20 -5.66 -6.74
C MET A 6 18.20 -6.75 -5.66
N GLY A 7 17.21 -7.65 -5.68
CA GLY A 7 17.03 -8.66 -4.65
C GLY A 7 16.36 -8.13 -3.39
N ALA A 8 15.88 -9.05 -2.55
CA ALA A 8 15.24 -8.70 -1.29
C ALA A 8 16.31 -8.53 -0.21
N ILE A 9 16.66 -7.29 0.12
CA ILE A 9 17.61 -7.01 1.22
C ILE A 9 16.90 -7.26 2.56
N ASP A 10 17.56 -7.92 3.50
CA ASP A 10 17.05 -8.16 4.85
C ASP A 10 16.53 -6.85 5.52
N PRO A 11 15.26 -6.79 5.97
CA PRO A 11 14.72 -5.64 6.69
C PRO A 11 15.51 -5.27 7.94
N GLY A 12 16.17 -6.22 8.60
CA GLY A 12 17.00 -5.96 9.78
C GLY A 12 18.30 -5.19 9.48
N ARG A 13 18.74 -5.17 8.21
CA ARG A 13 19.96 -4.47 7.76
C ARG A 13 19.65 -3.12 7.12
N LEU A 14 18.38 -2.81 6.90
CA LEU A 14 17.93 -1.73 6.05
C LEU A 14 16.97 -0.82 6.82
N GLU A 15 17.49 0.26 7.38
CA GLU A 15 16.68 1.31 8.03
C GLU A 15 16.04 2.22 6.96
N LEU A 16 15.09 1.68 6.19
CA LEU A 16 14.24 2.51 5.33
C LEU A 16 13.01 2.98 6.10
N ASP A 17 13.00 4.24 6.48
CA ASP A 17 11.79 4.89 6.96
C ASP A 17 10.90 5.28 5.77
N VAL A 18 10.07 4.34 5.33
CA VAL A 18 9.12 4.57 4.23
C VAL A 18 8.03 5.58 4.60
N LYS A 19 7.73 5.74 5.91
CA LYS A 19 6.85 6.81 6.40
C LYS A 19 7.50 8.17 6.19
N SER A 20 8.83 8.27 6.31
CA SER A 20 9.56 9.51 6.05
C SER A 20 9.41 10.00 4.61
N GLU A 21 9.22 9.13 3.61
CA GLU A 21 9.11 9.57 2.21
C GLU A 21 7.71 10.08 1.88
N LEU A 22 6.64 9.50 2.43
CA LEU A 22 5.29 10.08 2.40
C LEU A 22 5.23 11.37 3.23
N HIS A 23 5.89 11.41 4.38
CA HIS A 23 6.06 12.63 5.19
C HIS A 23 6.89 13.70 4.44
N ARG A 24 7.90 13.30 3.66
CA ARG A 24 8.74 14.18 2.82
C ARG A 24 7.97 14.67 1.60
N LEU A 25 7.13 13.82 1.00
CA LEU A 25 6.15 14.18 -0.03
C LEU A 25 5.03 15.06 0.53
N VAL A 26 4.75 15.01 1.84
CA VAL A 26 3.87 15.93 2.60
C VAL A 26 4.65 17.16 3.10
N GLY A 27 5.88 17.39 2.67
CA GLY A 27 6.66 18.59 3.00
C GLY A 27 7.31 18.60 4.40
N THR A 28 7.14 17.54 5.19
CA THR A 28 7.78 17.37 6.51
C THR A 28 9.13 16.63 6.38
N SER A 29 10.01 17.13 5.52
CA SER A 29 11.37 16.59 5.41
C SER A 29 12.18 16.93 6.66
N ASN A 30 12.37 15.96 7.55
CA ASN A 30 13.42 15.90 8.58
C ASN A 30 13.51 17.10 9.55
N THR A 31 12.52 17.97 9.57
CA THR A 31 12.34 18.97 10.60
C THR A 31 11.12 18.57 11.40
N ASN A 32 11.32 18.33 12.69
CA ASN A 32 10.28 18.25 13.72
C ASN A 32 9.38 19.52 13.80
N LYS A 33 9.42 20.40 12.79
CA LYS A 33 8.61 21.60 12.66
C LYS A 33 7.15 21.20 12.46
N PRO A 34 6.21 21.86 13.15
CA PRO A 34 4.80 21.55 13.02
C PRO A 34 4.32 21.80 11.59
N LEU A 35 3.07 21.41 11.31
CA LEU A 35 2.26 22.04 10.27
C LEU A 35 1.97 23.49 10.69
N GLU A 36 3.03 24.28 10.82
CA GLU A 36 3.00 25.67 11.25
C GLU A 36 2.62 26.51 10.04
N TYR A 37 1.46 27.13 10.15
CA TYR A 37 0.85 28.00 9.14
C TYR A 37 1.54 29.37 9.00
N GLU A 38 2.72 29.61 9.57
CA GLU A 38 3.22 30.98 9.82
C GLU A 38 4.47 31.42 9.04
N GLU A 39 4.93 30.67 8.03
CA GLU A 39 5.76 31.26 6.96
C GLU A 39 4.96 31.25 5.66
N ASP A 40 4.22 32.34 5.41
CA ASP A 40 3.12 32.51 4.43
C ASP A 40 3.40 32.08 2.97
N ASP A 41 4.63 31.69 2.62
CA ASP A 41 5.02 31.26 1.29
C ASP A 41 5.77 29.90 1.27
N GLU A 42 6.01 29.24 2.42
CA GLU A 42 6.76 27.96 2.45
C GLU A 42 6.02 26.84 1.74
N MET A 43 4.74 26.70 2.04
CA MET A 43 3.88 25.71 1.40
C MET A 43 3.78 25.96 -0.11
N ALA A 44 3.64 27.22 -0.53
CA ALA A 44 3.61 27.59 -1.94
C ALA A 44 4.92 27.26 -2.66
N PHE A 45 6.06 27.46 -1.99
CA PHE A 45 7.38 27.10 -2.51
C PHE A 45 7.54 25.59 -2.68
N GLN A 46 7.17 24.80 -1.66
CA GLN A 46 7.23 23.34 -1.71
C GLN A 46 6.28 22.78 -2.78
N LEU A 47 5.06 23.30 -2.84
CA LEU A 47 4.05 22.95 -3.85
C LEU A 47 4.58 23.16 -5.27
N ILE A 48 5.17 24.32 -5.57
CA ILE A 48 5.74 24.59 -6.90
C ILE A 48 6.92 23.67 -7.20
N SER A 49 7.91 23.63 -6.29
CA SER A 49 9.20 22.97 -6.54
C SER A 49 9.09 21.44 -6.59
N SER A 50 8.30 20.85 -5.69
CA SER A 50 8.28 19.40 -5.47
C SER A 50 7.09 18.69 -6.11
N HIS A 51 6.01 19.42 -6.44
CA HIS A 51 4.78 18.81 -6.97
C HIS A 51 4.35 19.38 -8.32
N LEU A 52 4.09 20.69 -8.43
CA LEU A 52 3.51 21.28 -9.65
C LEU A 52 4.47 21.24 -10.86
N LEU A 53 5.75 21.57 -10.67
CA LEU A 53 6.72 21.52 -11.77
C LEU A 53 7.01 20.09 -12.24
N PRO A 54 7.23 19.10 -11.34
CA PRO A 54 7.27 17.70 -11.73
C PRO A 54 5.99 17.24 -12.44
N ALA A 55 4.80 17.61 -11.93
CA ALA A 55 3.52 17.28 -12.56
C ALA A 55 3.40 17.86 -13.96
N PHE A 56 3.81 19.12 -14.16
CA PHE A 56 3.85 19.76 -15.48
C PHE A 56 4.76 19.01 -16.46
N ARG A 57 5.95 18.60 -16.01
CA ARG A 57 6.91 17.84 -16.84
C ARG A 57 6.44 16.40 -17.12
N ALA A 58 5.75 15.77 -16.18
CA ALA A 58 5.30 14.39 -16.28
C ALA A 58 3.96 14.24 -17.02
N ALA A 59 3.21 15.33 -17.23
CA ALA A 59 1.91 15.31 -17.88
C ALA A 59 2.01 14.83 -19.33
N ARG A 60 1.24 13.77 -19.63
CA ARG A 60 1.17 13.12 -20.95
C ARG A 60 0.23 13.84 -21.92
N ASP A 61 -0.77 14.54 -21.36
CA ASP A 61 -1.83 15.21 -22.12
C ASP A 61 -1.68 16.73 -22.04
N THR A 62 -1.95 17.42 -23.13
CA THR A 62 -1.95 18.89 -23.20
C THR A 62 -2.88 19.51 -22.15
N ARG A 63 -4.04 18.89 -21.91
CA ARG A 63 -4.99 19.36 -20.87
C ARG A 63 -4.43 19.28 -19.46
N GLY A 64 -3.64 18.25 -19.15
CA GLY A 64 -2.98 18.10 -17.86
C GLY A 64 -1.86 19.13 -17.69
N GLN A 65 -1.10 19.38 -18.77
CA GLN A 65 -0.09 20.45 -18.81
C GLN A 65 -0.72 21.83 -18.60
N ASP A 66 -1.83 22.14 -19.27
CA ASP A 66 -2.54 23.42 -19.13
C ASP A 66 -3.08 23.64 -17.71
N ARG A 67 -3.58 22.58 -17.06
CA ARG A 67 -4.05 22.63 -15.66
C ARG A 67 -2.90 22.86 -14.68
N ALA A 68 -1.75 22.23 -14.92
CA ALA A 68 -0.55 22.44 -14.12
C ALA A 68 0.03 23.84 -14.33
N ALA A 69 0.06 24.34 -15.56
CA ALA A 69 0.45 25.70 -15.90
C ALA A 69 -0.45 26.73 -15.21
N PHE A 70 -1.77 26.54 -15.22
CA PHE A 70 -2.72 27.37 -14.48
C PHE A 70 -2.42 27.41 -12.98
N ALA A 71 -2.18 26.25 -12.35
CA ALA A 71 -1.86 26.21 -10.92
C ALA A 71 -0.56 26.97 -10.62
N ILE A 72 0.51 26.76 -11.40
CA ILE A 72 1.78 27.48 -11.22
C ILE A 72 1.57 28.99 -11.36
N GLN A 73 0.83 29.42 -12.39
CA GLN A 73 0.51 30.82 -12.63
C GLN A 73 -0.22 31.47 -11.45
N GLU A 74 -1.30 30.85 -10.97
CA GLU A 74 -2.10 31.42 -9.89
C GLU A 74 -1.35 31.42 -8.54
N VAL A 75 -0.58 30.37 -8.24
CA VAL A 75 0.27 30.36 -7.03
C VAL A 75 1.31 31.50 -7.09
N LEU A 76 1.92 31.74 -8.24
CA LEU A 76 2.86 32.84 -8.43
C LEU A 76 2.20 34.21 -8.20
N LYS A 77 0.98 34.40 -8.70
CA LYS A 77 0.21 35.63 -8.46
C LYS A 77 -0.10 35.82 -6.97
N LEU A 78 -0.52 34.76 -6.26
CA LEU A 78 -0.81 34.81 -4.82
C LEU A 78 0.43 35.17 -3.99
N CYS A 79 1.61 34.72 -4.40
CA CYS A 79 2.89 35.09 -3.76
C CYS A 79 3.40 36.50 -4.16
N GLY A 80 2.65 37.25 -4.98
CA GLY A 80 3.01 38.59 -5.43
C GLY A 80 4.08 38.64 -6.52
N CYS A 81 4.31 37.55 -7.24
CA CYS A 81 5.19 37.53 -8.41
C CYS A 81 4.45 38.06 -9.64
N THR A 82 5.08 39.00 -10.33
CA THR A 82 4.59 39.62 -11.57
C THR A 82 5.66 39.54 -12.65
N GLU A 83 5.31 39.89 -13.89
CA GLU A 83 6.25 39.98 -15.02
C GLU A 83 7.48 40.87 -14.72
N GLN A 84 7.34 41.84 -13.80
CA GLN A 84 8.42 42.75 -13.41
C GLN A 84 9.35 42.17 -12.34
N THR A 85 8.98 41.06 -11.69
CA THR A 85 9.76 40.44 -10.60
C THR A 85 11.18 40.03 -11.02
N PRO A 86 11.42 39.40 -12.19
CA PRO A 86 12.77 39.04 -12.64
C PRO A 86 13.63 40.28 -12.93
N VAL A 87 13.04 41.32 -13.53
CA VAL A 87 13.72 42.58 -13.86
C VAL A 87 14.17 43.31 -12.60
N VAL A 88 13.27 43.46 -11.62
CA VAL A 88 13.58 44.07 -10.31
C VAL A 88 14.65 43.27 -9.55
N LEU A 89 14.66 41.95 -9.68
CA LEU A 89 15.68 41.11 -9.05
C LEU A 89 17.06 41.26 -9.72
N ALA A 90 17.10 41.38 -11.06
CA ALA A 90 18.32 41.68 -11.82
C ALA A 90 18.87 43.07 -11.49
N GLU A 91 18.03 44.10 -11.45
CA GLU A 91 18.41 45.46 -11.03
C GLU A 91 18.97 45.48 -9.60
N ARG A 92 18.38 44.70 -8.68
CA ARG A 92 18.89 44.57 -7.31
C ARG A 92 20.23 43.83 -7.24
N ARG A 93 20.47 42.83 -8.10
CA ARG A 93 21.78 42.15 -8.18
C ARG A 93 22.84 43.12 -8.70
N ALA A 94 22.57 43.81 -9.81
CA ALA A 94 23.46 44.82 -10.39
C ALA A 94 23.76 45.98 -9.42
N ALA A 95 22.74 46.48 -8.71
CA ALA A 95 22.92 47.53 -7.70
C ALA A 95 23.74 47.06 -6.48
N LYS A 96 23.65 45.78 -6.11
CA LYS A 96 24.42 45.20 -4.99
C LYS A 96 25.89 45.00 -5.36
N GLU A 97 26.17 44.67 -6.62
CA GLU A 97 27.53 44.62 -7.17
C GLU A 97 28.14 46.02 -7.31
N ALA A 98 27.37 47.00 -7.79
CA ALA A 98 27.81 48.40 -7.88
C ALA A 98 28.02 49.06 -6.50
N ALA A 99 27.34 48.60 -5.45
CA ALA A 99 27.45 49.11 -4.08
C ALA A 99 28.56 48.45 -3.24
N LYS A 100 29.31 47.49 -3.78
CA LYS A 100 30.48 46.86 -3.14
C LYS A 100 31.62 47.90 -3.04
N GLY A 101 31.49 48.87 -2.12
CA GLY A 101 32.50 49.92 -1.88
C GLY A 101 31.98 51.31 -1.46
N ARG A 102 30.67 51.60 -1.41
CA ARG A 102 30.13 52.90 -0.97
C ARG A 102 28.95 52.78 0.00
N LYS A 103 28.88 53.71 0.98
CA LYS A 103 27.82 53.76 2.00
C LYS A 103 26.42 53.84 1.38
N ARG A 104 25.50 53.00 1.88
CA ARG A 104 24.09 52.86 1.49
C ARG A 104 23.38 54.22 1.36
N LYS A 105 23.01 54.62 0.14
CA LYS A 105 21.91 55.57 -0.09
C LYS A 105 20.62 54.78 -0.29
N THR A 106 19.58 55.29 0.36
CA THR A 106 18.26 54.72 0.61
C THR A 106 17.62 54.12 -0.65
N GLN A 107 17.33 52.82 -0.62
CA GLN A 107 16.56 52.14 -1.66
C GLN A 107 15.17 52.78 -1.76
N LYS A 108 14.72 53.12 -2.97
CA LYS A 108 13.32 53.46 -3.27
C LYS A 108 12.43 52.39 -2.62
N ASN A 109 11.49 52.81 -1.77
CA ASN A 109 10.60 51.90 -1.06
C ASN A 109 9.62 51.27 -2.07
N LEU A 110 9.99 50.11 -2.63
CA LEU A 110 9.06 49.29 -3.42
C LEU A 110 7.83 48.91 -2.57
N PRO A 111 6.64 48.71 -3.19
CA PRO A 111 5.46 48.18 -2.52
C PRO A 111 5.77 46.86 -1.78
N SER A 112 5.10 46.63 -0.65
CA SER A 112 5.29 45.43 0.19
C SER A 112 5.09 44.12 -0.58
N GLU A 113 4.12 44.08 -1.49
CA GLU A 113 3.80 42.91 -2.33
C GLU A 113 4.91 42.58 -3.31
N VAL A 114 5.44 43.58 -4.02
CA VAL A 114 6.57 43.37 -4.95
C VAL A 114 7.83 42.93 -4.19
N LYS A 115 8.03 43.43 -2.96
CA LYS A 115 9.12 42.95 -2.08
C LYS A 115 8.90 41.50 -1.65
N ARG A 116 7.65 41.06 -1.43
CA ARG A 116 7.29 39.66 -1.13
C ARG A 116 7.57 38.76 -2.34
N GLY A 117 7.06 39.09 -3.52
CA GLY A 117 7.31 38.33 -4.75
C GLY A 117 8.80 38.20 -5.10
N VAL A 118 9.59 39.28 -4.96
CA VAL A 118 11.05 39.22 -5.18
C VAL A 118 11.77 38.36 -4.14
N ARG A 119 11.28 38.28 -2.89
CA ARG A 119 11.83 37.36 -1.88
C ARG A 119 11.50 35.91 -2.23
N PHE A 120 10.26 35.65 -2.62
CA PHE A 120 9.79 34.34 -3.01
C PHE A 120 10.52 33.81 -4.26
N TRP A 121 10.57 34.60 -5.34
CA TRP A 121 11.25 34.24 -6.59
C TRP A 121 12.74 33.93 -6.41
N ARG A 122 13.41 34.58 -5.45
CA ARG A 122 14.83 34.32 -5.15
C ARG A 122 15.09 32.92 -4.61
N ARG A 123 14.10 32.27 -3.99
CA ARG A 123 14.26 30.96 -3.37
C ARG A 123 14.48 29.83 -4.39
N PHE A 124 14.02 30.02 -5.63
CA PHE A 124 14.13 29.02 -6.69
C PHE A 124 15.51 29.01 -7.36
N SER A 125 15.98 27.82 -7.74
CA SER A 125 17.17 27.66 -8.59
C SER A 125 16.99 28.36 -9.94
N GLU A 126 18.09 28.60 -10.65
CA GLU A 126 18.05 29.26 -11.96
C GLU A 126 17.21 28.49 -12.98
N ASP A 127 17.43 27.18 -13.08
CA ASP A 127 16.69 26.28 -13.98
C ASP A 127 15.17 26.33 -13.75
N VAL A 128 14.75 26.39 -12.48
CA VAL A 128 13.34 26.47 -12.11
C VAL A 128 12.77 27.84 -12.48
N ARG A 129 13.53 28.92 -12.27
CA ARG A 129 13.10 30.28 -12.65
C ARG A 129 12.91 30.42 -14.16
N GLU A 130 13.79 29.85 -14.98
CA GLU A 130 13.67 29.87 -16.44
C GLU A 130 12.39 29.19 -16.92
N LEU A 131 12.07 28.03 -16.34
CA LEU A 131 10.84 27.29 -16.65
C LEU A 131 9.58 28.03 -16.21
N MET A 132 9.67 28.83 -15.15
CA MET A 132 8.54 29.58 -14.62
C MET A 132 8.31 30.93 -15.31
N MET A 133 9.29 31.45 -16.05
CA MET A 133 9.18 32.76 -16.71
C MET A 133 7.93 32.90 -17.61
N PRO A 134 7.58 31.91 -18.46
CA PRO A 134 6.40 32.03 -19.32
C PRO A 134 5.10 32.20 -18.50
N PHE A 135 5.00 31.55 -17.33
CA PHE A 135 3.79 31.55 -16.52
C PHE A 135 3.50 32.89 -15.84
N LEU A 136 4.50 33.77 -15.68
CA LEU A 136 4.31 35.13 -15.15
C LEU A 136 3.42 36.02 -16.05
N SER A 137 3.40 35.73 -17.36
CA SER A 137 2.63 36.46 -18.37
C SER A 137 1.41 35.69 -18.90
N SER A 138 1.30 34.42 -18.54
CA SER A 138 0.23 33.55 -19.02
C SER A 138 -1.14 33.97 -18.50
N GLN A 139 -2.21 33.58 -19.20
CA GLN A 139 -3.61 33.93 -18.90
C GLN A 139 -4.50 32.68 -18.90
N TYR A 140 -4.03 31.58 -18.32
CA TYR A 140 -4.86 30.39 -18.19
C TYR A 140 -6.07 30.67 -17.29
N VAL A 141 -7.23 30.11 -17.64
CA VAL A 141 -8.47 30.22 -16.87
C VAL A 141 -9.08 28.83 -16.74
N LEU A 142 -9.35 28.41 -15.50
CA LEU A 142 -10.06 27.17 -15.23
C LEU A 142 -11.57 27.41 -15.20
N GLN A 143 -12.34 26.56 -15.89
CA GLN A 143 -13.80 26.62 -15.82
C GLN A 143 -14.33 26.26 -14.41
N ALA A 144 -15.41 26.94 -14.01
CA ALA A 144 -16.07 26.74 -12.73
C ALA A 144 -16.57 25.28 -12.54
N PRO A 145 -16.73 24.79 -11.30
CA PRO A 145 -17.30 23.46 -11.07
C PRO A 145 -18.75 23.40 -11.53
N SER A 146 -19.07 22.41 -12.37
CA SER A 146 -20.43 22.19 -12.84
C SER A 146 -21.30 21.43 -11.83
N THR A 147 -20.72 20.61 -10.94
CA THR A 147 -21.46 19.71 -10.05
C THR A 147 -20.66 19.34 -8.80
N GLN A 148 -21.32 19.35 -7.64
CA GLN A 148 -20.81 18.76 -6.41
C GLN A 148 -21.25 17.29 -6.32
N PRO A 149 -20.32 16.33 -6.13
CA PRO A 149 -20.69 14.92 -5.95
C PRO A 149 -21.36 14.71 -4.59
N ARG A 150 -22.19 13.66 -4.51
CA ARG A 150 -22.82 13.23 -3.25
C ARG A 150 -21.76 12.61 -2.33
N VAL A 151 -21.76 13.01 -1.07
CA VAL A 151 -20.95 12.41 0.00
C VAL A 151 -21.77 11.28 0.65
N PRO A 152 -21.19 10.11 0.96
CA PRO A 152 -19.79 9.70 0.76
C PRO A 152 -19.44 9.34 -0.69
N ILE A 153 -18.19 9.63 -1.10
CA ILE A 153 -17.66 9.49 -2.46
C ILE A 153 -17.09 8.09 -2.68
N TYR A 154 -16.53 7.47 -1.62
CA TYR A 154 -15.94 6.14 -1.63
C TYR A 154 -16.83 5.06 -2.29
N PRO A 155 -18.12 4.92 -1.93
CA PRO A 155 -18.97 3.86 -2.48
C PRO A 155 -19.24 4.00 -3.99
N GLY A 156 -19.14 5.21 -4.54
CA GLY A 156 -19.40 5.49 -5.96
C GLY A 156 -18.16 5.49 -6.85
N SER A 157 -16.96 5.48 -6.27
CA SER A 157 -15.70 5.51 -7.01
C SER A 157 -15.38 4.13 -7.60
N LYS A 158 -14.65 4.06 -8.72
CA LYS A 158 -14.24 2.81 -9.37
C LYS A 158 -12.80 2.40 -9.02
N ASP A 159 -11.91 3.39 -8.99
CA ASP A 159 -10.47 3.19 -8.77
C ASP A 159 -9.95 4.09 -7.64
N TYR A 160 -8.81 3.71 -7.06
CA TYR A 160 -8.10 4.51 -6.05
C TYR A 160 -7.86 5.95 -6.50
N GLN A 161 -7.34 6.11 -7.72
CA GLN A 161 -7.08 7.42 -8.33
C GLN A 161 -8.35 8.27 -8.40
N SER A 162 -9.45 7.68 -8.91
CA SER A 162 -10.72 8.39 -9.06
C SER A 162 -11.27 8.86 -7.70
N TRP A 163 -11.08 8.06 -6.64
CA TRP A 163 -11.50 8.40 -5.30
C TRP A 163 -10.67 9.55 -4.72
N VAL A 164 -9.34 9.43 -4.67
CA VAL A 164 -8.46 10.46 -4.09
C VAL A 164 -8.63 11.80 -4.82
N SER A 165 -8.61 11.78 -6.16
CA SER A 165 -8.75 12.99 -6.98
C SER A 165 -10.11 13.65 -6.82
N THR A 166 -11.20 12.87 -6.77
CA THR A 166 -12.54 13.42 -6.55
C THR A 166 -12.67 13.97 -5.14
N TRP A 167 -12.20 13.22 -4.14
CA TRP A 167 -12.27 13.64 -2.75
C TRP A 167 -11.47 14.91 -2.50
N ALA A 168 -10.21 14.98 -2.94
CA ALA A 168 -9.40 16.19 -2.83
C ALA A 168 -10.04 17.37 -3.59
N ALA A 169 -10.59 17.17 -4.79
CA ALA A 169 -11.30 18.23 -5.54
C ALA A 169 -12.59 18.71 -4.86
N THR A 170 -13.25 17.86 -4.07
CA THR A 170 -14.42 18.24 -3.25
C THR A 170 -14.03 18.99 -1.99
N LEU A 171 -12.96 18.56 -1.32
CA LEU A 171 -12.43 19.24 -0.16
C LEU A 171 -11.98 20.64 -0.54
N ILE A 172 -11.25 20.81 -1.66
CA ILE A 172 -10.85 22.12 -2.18
C ILE A 172 -12.04 23.07 -2.29
N GLN A 173 -13.20 22.62 -2.80
CA GLN A 173 -14.39 23.47 -2.93
C GLN A 173 -15.03 23.87 -1.59
N ARG A 174 -14.74 23.14 -0.52
CA ARG A 174 -15.30 23.35 0.82
C ARG A 174 -14.33 24.05 1.77
N VAL A 175 -13.03 24.14 1.43
CA VAL A 175 -12.04 24.83 2.25
C VAL A 175 -12.42 26.30 2.43
N LYS A 176 -12.36 26.75 3.67
CA LYS A 176 -12.43 28.15 4.08
C LYS A 176 -11.12 28.51 4.79
N GLY A 177 -10.74 29.78 4.79
CA GLY A 177 -9.57 30.27 5.52
C GLY A 177 -8.50 30.94 4.64
N PRO A 178 -7.34 31.31 5.23
CA PRO A 178 -6.34 32.17 4.59
C PRO A 178 -5.62 31.51 3.41
N GLN A 179 -5.55 30.18 3.37
CA GLN A 179 -4.92 29.41 2.29
C GLN A 179 -5.95 28.85 1.29
N ALA A 180 -7.24 29.18 1.44
CA ALA A 180 -8.29 28.69 0.54
C ALA A 180 -7.97 29.03 -0.92
N ASP A 181 -7.48 30.25 -1.17
CA ASP A 181 -7.10 30.71 -2.51
C ASP A 181 -5.97 29.84 -3.10
N LEU A 182 -4.98 29.48 -2.30
CA LEU A 182 -3.89 28.57 -2.71
C LEU A 182 -4.44 27.20 -3.10
N PHE A 183 -5.36 26.64 -2.31
CA PHE A 183 -5.97 25.35 -2.63
C PHE A 183 -6.86 25.39 -3.88
N GLN A 184 -7.58 26.50 -4.12
CA GLN A 184 -8.39 26.66 -5.33
C GLN A 184 -7.55 26.59 -6.61
N THR A 185 -6.32 27.10 -6.59
CA THR A 185 -5.41 27.03 -7.75
C THR A 185 -5.14 25.59 -8.21
N CYS A 186 -5.09 24.65 -7.25
CA CYS A 186 -4.72 23.26 -7.49
C CYS A 186 -5.90 22.38 -7.92
N ARG A 187 -7.12 22.92 -7.99
CA ARG A 187 -8.36 22.17 -8.30
C ARG A 187 -8.29 21.39 -9.63
N GLY A 188 -7.60 21.93 -10.63
CA GLY A 188 -7.40 21.27 -11.91
C GLY A 188 -6.40 20.11 -11.83
N VAL A 189 -5.23 20.38 -11.24
CA VAL A 189 -4.06 19.47 -11.22
C VAL A 189 -4.33 18.19 -10.43
N VAL A 190 -5.05 18.32 -9.32
CA VAL A 190 -5.40 17.19 -8.43
C VAL A 190 -6.21 16.09 -9.14
N LYS A 191 -6.85 16.39 -10.28
CA LYS A 191 -7.54 15.39 -11.10
C LYS A 191 -6.62 14.53 -11.93
N ASP A 192 -5.47 15.07 -12.33
CA ASP A 192 -4.55 14.41 -13.26
C ASP A 192 -3.32 13.85 -12.54
N ASP A 193 -2.82 14.53 -11.50
CA ASP A 193 -1.67 14.10 -10.72
C ASP A 193 -2.05 13.65 -9.30
N LEU A 194 -1.81 12.35 -9.04
CA LEU A 194 -2.04 11.75 -7.73
C LEU A 194 -1.05 12.26 -6.68
N ASN A 195 0.21 12.53 -7.03
CA ASN A 195 1.21 12.92 -6.03
C ASN A 195 0.85 14.28 -5.41
N THR A 196 0.44 15.24 -6.24
CA THR A 196 -0.07 16.53 -5.77
C THR A 196 -1.33 16.36 -4.91
N ALA A 197 -2.23 15.43 -5.27
CA ALA A 197 -3.41 15.14 -4.46
C ALA A 197 -3.03 14.63 -3.06
N HIS A 198 -2.11 13.67 -2.96
CA HIS A 198 -1.62 13.14 -1.67
C HIS A 198 -0.90 14.19 -0.83
N PHE A 199 -0.11 15.07 -1.45
CA PHE A 199 0.54 16.18 -0.76
C PHE A 199 -0.49 17.11 -0.12
N LEU A 200 -1.52 17.51 -0.87
CA LEU A 200 -2.50 18.50 -0.41
C LEU A 200 -3.52 17.93 0.57
N LEU A 201 -3.84 16.63 0.48
CA LEU A 201 -4.93 16.00 1.22
C LEU A 201 -4.91 16.26 2.74
N PRO A 202 -3.78 16.13 3.45
CA PRO A 202 -3.76 16.38 4.89
C PRO A 202 -3.98 17.85 5.24
N TYR A 203 -3.43 18.77 4.44
CA TYR A 203 -3.67 20.21 4.63
C TYR A 203 -5.11 20.59 4.35
N LEU A 204 -5.74 19.99 3.34
CA LEU A 204 -7.15 20.19 3.01
C LEU A 204 -8.02 19.73 4.18
N VAL A 205 -7.82 18.51 4.69
CA VAL A 205 -8.57 17.99 5.84
C VAL A 205 -8.39 18.90 7.05
N LEU A 206 -7.16 19.29 7.40
CA LEU A 206 -6.90 20.17 8.53
C LEU A 206 -7.55 21.56 8.37
N SER A 207 -7.53 22.12 7.16
CA SER A 207 -8.15 23.42 6.88
C SER A 207 -9.68 23.38 7.01
N VAL A 208 -10.32 22.28 6.57
CA VAL A 208 -11.76 22.08 6.73
C VAL A 208 -12.12 21.84 8.19
N LEU A 209 -11.33 21.08 8.95
CA LEU A 209 -11.58 20.88 10.38
C LEU A 209 -11.49 22.18 11.19
N ARG A 210 -10.63 23.11 10.77
CA ARG A 210 -10.37 24.37 11.48
C ARG A 210 -11.37 25.49 11.15
N TYR A 211 -11.76 25.59 9.88
CA TYR A 211 -12.57 26.71 9.38
C TYR A 211 -13.93 26.28 8.80
N GLY A 212 -14.18 24.98 8.68
CA GLY A 212 -15.42 24.39 8.17
C GLY A 212 -16.52 24.32 9.25
N GLY A 213 -17.73 23.94 8.81
CA GLY A 213 -18.85 23.72 9.72
C GLY A 213 -18.91 22.28 10.25
N GLU A 214 -19.80 22.02 11.21
CA GLU A 214 -20.04 20.66 11.73
C GLU A 214 -20.48 19.68 10.64
N GLU A 215 -21.23 20.14 9.63
CA GLU A 215 -21.64 19.32 8.47
C GLU A 215 -20.44 18.86 7.62
N ASP A 216 -19.42 19.71 7.48
CA ASP A 216 -18.21 19.37 6.74
C ASP A 216 -17.35 18.36 7.52
N ASN A 217 -17.30 18.50 8.86
CA ASN A 217 -16.62 17.54 9.74
C ASN A 217 -17.33 16.18 9.72
N ALA A 218 -18.66 16.17 9.78
CA ALA A 218 -19.46 14.95 9.66
C ALA A 218 -19.27 14.29 8.28
N ALA A 219 -19.15 15.09 7.20
CA ALA A 219 -18.87 14.58 5.86
C ALA A 219 -17.49 13.91 5.76
N ILE A 220 -16.45 14.48 6.38
CA ILE A 220 -15.12 13.87 6.46
C ILE A 220 -15.17 12.57 7.26
N CYS A 221 -15.82 12.58 8.43
CA CYS A 221 -15.98 11.41 9.28
C CYS A 221 -16.73 10.28 8.56
N ALA A 222 -17.83 10.59 7.87
CA ALA A 222 -18.57 9.63 7.06
C ALA A 222 -17.72 9.03 5.93
N GLU A 223 -16.85 9.82 5.30
CA GLU A 223 -15.93 9.31 4.28
C GLU A 223 -14.89 8.35 4.88
N PHE A 224 -14.32 8.70 6.05
CA PHE A 224 -13.37 7.83 6.76
C PHE A 224 -14.01 6.50 7.14
N LEU A 225 -15.21 6.54 7.73
CA LEU A 225 -15.95 5.33 8.11
C LEU A 225 -16.33 4.49 6.88
N ALA A 226 -16.76 5.11 5.78
CA ALA A 226 -17.09 4.41 4.54
C ALA A 226 -15.89 3.62 3.98
N VAL A 227 -14.68 4.20 4.05
CA VAL A 227 -13.43 3.53 3.63
C VAL A 227 -13.05 2.40 4.60
N LEU A 228 -13.16 2.64 5.92
CA LEU A 228 -12.73 1.68 6.94
C LEU A 228 -13.66 0.47 7.05
N GLU A 229 -14.97 0.68 6.96
CA GLU A 229 -15.97 -0.39 7.04
C GLU A 229 -16.06 -1.20 5.74
N ASP A 230 -15.78 -0.56 4.61
CA ASP A 230 -15.79 -1.12 3.25
C ASP A 230 -17.03 -2.01 2.97
N PRO A 231 -18.22 -1.41 2.79
CA PRO A 231 -19.48 -2.15 2.65
C PRO A 231 -19.57 -3.02 1.38
N SER A 232 -18.61 -2.86 0.45
CA SER A 232 -18.57 -3.56 -0.83
C SER A 232 -18.25 -5.05 -0.69
N ARG A 233 -17.62 -5.46 0.41
CA ARG A 233 -17.11 -6.83 0.63
C ARG A 233 -18.16 -7.83 1.13
N GLY A 234 -19.28 -7.35 1.70
CA GLY A 234 -20.37 -8.21 2.19
C GLY A 234 -21.32 -8.73 1.10
N LYS A 235 -21.25 -8.17 -0.11
CA LYS A 235 -22.08 -8.56 -1.26
C LYS A 235 -21.26 -9.48 -2.15
N SER A 236 -21.38 -10.80 -1.96
CA SER A 236 -20.70 -11.88 -2.71
C SER A 236 -20.24 -11.45 -4.12
N PRO A 237 -18.99 -10.97 -4.27
CA PRO A 237 -18.50 -10.54 -5.57
C PRO A 237 -18.03 -11.76 -6.38
N SER A 238 -18.09 -11.67 -7.70
CA SER A 238 -17.35 -12.57 -8.59
C SER A 238 -15.85 -12.45 -8.30
N ALA A 239 -15.10 -13.56 -8.35
CA ALA A 239 -13.68 -13.65 -7.98
C ALA A 239 -12.75 -12.64 -8.69
N LYS A 240 -13.17 -12.06 -9.83
CA LYS A 240 -12.44 -10.99 -10.54
C LYS A 240 -12.50 -9.64 -9.81
N ASN A 241 -13.64 -9.31 -9.20
CA ASN A 241 -13.83 -8.02 -8.54
C ASN A 241 -13.26 -8.03 -7.12
N GLU A 242 -13.17 -9.16 -6.43
CA GLU A 242 -12.68 -9.21 -5.05
C GLU A 242 -11.25 -8.66 -4.88
N ARG A 243 -10.37 -8.82 -5.87
CA ARG A 243 -8.95 -8.46 -5.73
C ARG A 243 -8.60 -7.04 -6.16
N SER A 244 -9.18 -6.55 -7.25
CA SER A 244 -9.09 -5.11 -7.56
C SER A 244 -9.74 -4.27 -6.47
N LEU A 245 -10.81 -4.80 -5.86
CA LEU A 245 -11.43 -4.22 -4.67
C LEU A 245 -10.50 -4.33 -3.45
N ASP A 246 -9.86 -5.47 -3.20
CA ASP A 246 -8.93 -5.62 -2.06
C ASP A 246 -7.67 -4.74 -2.20
N GLU A 247 -7.08 -4.60 -3.38
CA GLU A 247 -5.94 -3.71 -3.63
C GLU A 247 -6.34 -2.24 -3.45
N ARG A 248 -7.45 -1.85 -4.10
CA ARG A 248 -8.01 -0.51 -3.95
C ARG A 248 -8.32 -0.20 -2.49
N SER A 249 -9.04 -1.10 -1.80
CA SER A 249 -9.43 -0.96 -0.40
C SER A 249 -8.20 -0.78 0.48
N GLN A 250 -7.16 -1.60 0.31
CA GLN A 250 -5.89 -1.45 1.02
C GLN A 250 -5.22 -0.09 0.80
N MET A 251 -5.15 0.40 -0.45
CA MET A 251 -4.55 1.72 -0.73
C MET A 251 -5.37 2.87 -0.14
N ASN A 252 -6.70 2.81 -0.23
CA ASN A 252 -7.59 3.81 0.36
C ASN A 252 -7.42 3.84 1.89
N THR A 253 -7.47 2.67 2.53
CA THR A 253 -7.32 2.55 3.98
C THR A 253 -5.93 2.98 4.44
N ALA A 254 -4.85 2.64 3.72
CA ALA A 254 -3.50 3.12 4.02
C ALA A 254 -3.39 4.65 3.96
N THR A 255 -4.07 5.28 2.99
CA THR A 255 -4.15 6.74 2.88
C THR A 255 -4.86 7.35 4.10
N ILE A 256 -6.00 6.79 4.51
CA ILE A 256 -6.73 7.24 5.71
C ILE A 256 -5.87 7.09 6.97
N PHE A 257 -5.15 5.97 7.12
CA PHE A 257 -4.24 5.80 8.25
C PHE A 257 -3.12 6.82 8.27
N SER A 258 -2.50 7.11 7.12
CA SER A 258 -1.48 8.16 7.02
C SER A 258 -2.02 9.53 7.41
N LEU A 259 -3.28 9.84 7.05
CA LEU A 259 -3.93 11.08 7.45
C LEU A 259 -4.17 11.12 8.97
N ILE A 260 -4.67 10.04 9.56
CA ILE A 260 -4.88 9.94 11.02
C ILE A 260 -3.55 10.11 11.77
N ASP A 261 -2.48 9.45 11.31
CA ASP A 261 -1.15 9.54 11.91
C ASP A 261 -0.61 10.99 11.84
N LEU A 262 -0.80 11.67 10.70
CA LEU A 262 -0.39 13.07 10.55
C LEU A 262 -1.22 14.02 11.42
N LEU A 263 -2.55 13.82 11.47
CA LEU A 263 -3.44 14.63 12.30
C LEU A 263 -3.07 14.50 13.78
N ASN A 264 -2.82 13.26 14.25
CA ASN A 264 -2.32 13.01 15.62
C ASN A 264 -1.01 13.75 15.91
N ASN A 265 -0.04 13.67 15.00
CA ASN A 265 1.25 14.37 15.18
C ASN A 265 1.07 15.90 15.19
N SER A 266 0.18 16.42 14.34
CA SER A 266 -0.14 17.85 14.27
C SER A 266 -0.83 18.37 15.54
N GLY A 267 -1.69 17.56 16.16
CA GLY A 267 -2.38 17.91 17.41
C GLY A 267 -1.43 18.08 18.59
N THR A 268 -0.29 17.37 18.63
CA THR A 268 0.65 17.46 19.76
C THR A 268 1.47 18.77 19.78
N LYS A 269 1.53 19.51 18.68
CA LYS A 269 2.42 20.67 18.50
C LYS A 269 1.71 21.97 18.08
N ASN A 270 0.40 21.93 17.80
CA ASN A 270 -0.39 23.08 17.33
C ASN A 270 -1.15 23.79 18.47
N LYS A 271 -1.76 24.95 18.15
CA LYS A 271 -2.57 25.76 19.09
C LYS A 271 -3.71 24.91 19.68
N PRO A 272 -4.07 25.07 20.96
CA PRO A 272 -5.03 24.19 21.67
C PRO A 272 -6.42 24.12 21.01
N SER A 273 -6.86 25.19 20.35
CA SER A 273 -8.12 25.19 19.57
C SER A 273 -8.09 24.21 18.39
N ASP A 274 -6.95 24.05 17.73
CA ASP A 274 -6.82 23.19 16.55
C ASP A 274 -6.74 21.72 16.98
N VAL A 275 -6.22 21.45 18.18
CA VAL A 275 -6.19 20.12 18.80
C VAL A 275 -7.59 19.64 19.13
N GLU A 276 -8.46 20.51 19.65
CA GLU A 276 -9.81 20.14 20.06
C GLU A 276 -10.65 19.63 18.88
N HIS A 277 -10.62 20.30 17.72
CA HIS A 277 -11.36 19.86 16.53
C HIS A 277 -10.83 18.51 15.98
N VAL A 278 -9.51 18.30 16.04
CA VAL A 278 -8.89 17.04 15.61
C VAL A 278 -9.26 15.91 16.58
N GLU A 279 -9.21 16.15 17.89
CA GLU A 279 -9.60 15.18 18.92
C GLU A 279 -11.09 14.83 18.83
N GLN A 280 -11.96 15.80 18.57
CA GLN A 280 -13.39 15.58 18.36
C GLN A 280 -13.66 14.67 17.16
N LEU A 281 -12.97 14.88 16.03
CA LEU A 281 -13.08 14.01 14.86
C LEU A 281 -12.60 12.58 15.19
N LEU A 282 -11.41 12.46 15.81
CA LEU A 282 -10.82 11.16 16.14
C LEU A 282 -11.63 10.40 17.19
N ALA A 283 -12.34 11.10 18.08
CA ALA A 283 -13.26 10.51 19.04
C ALA A 283 -14.50 9.89 18.38
N GLN A 284 -14.94 10.41 17.23
CA GLN A 284 -16.09 9.86 16.49
C GLN A 284 -15.76 8.53 15.79
N ILE A 285 -14.48 8.24 15.55
CA ILE A 285 -14.06 7.02 14.85
C ILE A 285 -13.90 5.86 15.85
N PRO A 286 -14.68 4.77 15.72
CA PRO A 286 -14.56 3.63 16.63
C PRO A 286 -13.22 2.92 16.48
N GLN A 287 -12.55 2.69 17.61
CA GLN A 287 -11.24 2.02 17.64
C GLN A 287 -11.30 0.57 17.15
N LEU A 288 -12.42 -0.11 17.37
CA LEU A 288 -12.65 -1.47 16.85
C LEU A 288 -12.70 -1.48 15.31
N THR A 289 -13.32 -0.47 14.68
CA THR A 289 -13.37 -0.34 13.22
C THR A 289 -11.96 -0.11 12.66
N LEU A 290 -11.14 0.72 13.32
CA LEU A 290 -9.73 0.91 12.95
C LEU A 290 -8.92 -0.38 13.10
N ALA A 291 -9.13 -1.16 14.16
CA ALA A 291 -8.45 -2.43 14.37
C ALA A 291 -8.83 -3.47 13.30
N GLN A 292 -10.11 -3.58 12.97
CA GLN A 292 -10.60 -4.48 11.91
C GLN A 292 -10.11 -4.05 10.52
N ALA A 293 -10.14 -2.76 10.21
CA ALA A 293 -9.60 -2.22 8.96
C ALA A 293 -8.08 -2.46 8.85
N SER A 294 -7.35 -2.29 9.95
CA SER A 294 -5.91 -2.57 10.02
C SER A 294 -5.62 -4.05 9.79
N LEU A 295 -6.39 -4.93 10.42
CA LEU A 295 -6.28 -6.37 10.21
C LEU A 295 -6.53 -6.77 8.74
N ARG A 296 -7.53 -6.15 8.09
CA ARG A 296 -7.81 -6.36 6.65
C ARG A 296 -6.63 -5.91 5.79
N CYS A 297 -6.02 -4.78 6.15
CA CYS A 297 -4.84 -4.26 5.49
C CYS A 297 -3.57 -4.99 5.88
N ARG A 298 -3.60 -6.01 6.74
CA ARG A 298 -2.44 -6.75 7.30
C ARG A 298 -1.43 -5.87 8.06
N THR A 299 -1.87 -4.74 8.61
CA THR A 299 -1.08 -3.93 9.55
C THR A 299 -1.29 -4.43 10.97
N TYR A 300 -0.71 -5.57 11.29
CA TYR A 300 -1.00 -6.23 12.55
C TYR A 300 -0.56 -5.43 13.78
N THR A 301 0.54 -4.65 13.69
CA THR A 301 1.00 -3.77 14.78
C THR A 301 0.01 -2.63 15.05
N ARG A 302 -0.49 -1.97 14.01
CA ARG A 302 -1.53 -0.93 14.12
C ARG A 302 -2.86 -1.53 14.60
N ALA A 303 -3.21 -2.71 14.12
CA ALA A 303 -4.40 -3.43 14.56
C ALA A 303 -4.33 -3.73 16.07
N LEU A 304 -3.18 -4.20 16.55
CA LEU A 304 -2.94 -4.46 17.97
C LEU A 304 -3.08 -3.19 18.81
N LEU A 305 -2.46 -2.08 18.37
CA LEU A 305 -2.53 -0.79 19.06
C LEU A 305 -3.99 -0.32 19.26
N HIS A 306 -4.77 -0.24 18.17
CA HIS A 306 -6.16 0.22 18.26
C HIS A 306 -7.04 -0.74 19.05
N PHE A 307 -6.76 -2.03 18.94
CA PHE A 307 -7.48 -3.06 19.69
C PHE A 307 -7.21 -2.96 21.19
N GLU A 308 -5.96 -2.76 21.62
CA GLU A 308 -5.65 -2.50 23.02
C GLU A 308 -6.28 -1.21 23.53
N LEU A 309 -6.27 -0.14 22.74
CA LEU A 309 -6.94 1.12 23.12
C LEU A 309 -8.46 0.93 23.28
N HIS A 310 -9.07 0.10 22.44
CA HIS A 310 -10.47 -0.27 22.57
C HIS A 310 -10.73 -1.04 23.87
N LEU A 311 -9.94 -2.09 24.15
CA LEU A 311 -10.06 -2.87 25.37
C LEU A 311 -9.88 -2.02 26.63
N ARG A 312 -8.88 -1.13 26.65
CA ARG A 312 -8.66 -0.20 27.79
C ARG A 312 -9.88 0.68 28.02
N LYS A 313 -10.53 1.17 26.96
CA LYS A 313 -11.76 1.96 27.08
C LYS A 313 -12.93 1.13 27.62
N GLU A 314 -13.14 -0.09 27.13
CA GLU A 314 -14.20 -0.98 27.62
C GLU A 314 -13.99 -1.36 29.10
N ILE A 315 -12.77 -1.74 29.48
CA ILE A 315 -12.43 -2.08 30.87
C ILE A 315 -12.64 -0.88 31.82
N ASN A 316 -12.27 0.33 31.40
CA ASN A 316 -12.47 1.54 32.19
C ASN A 316 -13.97 1.90 32.33
N LEU A 317 -14.79 1.65 31.30
CA LEU A 317 -16.24 1.85 31.36
C LEU A 317 -16.90 0.90 32.36
N ASP A 318 -16.45 -0.35 32.44
CA ASP A 318 -16.95 -1.33 33.41
C ASP A 318 -16.52 -1.05 34.84
N THR A 319 -15.32 -0.48 35.02
CA THR A 319 -14.84 -0.04 36.35
C THR A 319 -15.74 1.05 36.94
N ASN A 320 -16.32 1.91 36.10
CA ASN A 320 -17.29 2.94 36.51
C ASN A 320 -18.72 2.41 36.67
N ARG A 321 -19.10 1.30 36.01
CA ARG A 321 -20.41 0.65 36.17
C ARG A 321 -20.47 -0.34 37.32
N SER A 322 -19.32 -0.86 37.79
CA SER A 322 -19.29 -2.03 38.65
C SER A 322 -18.19 -1.94 39.72
N GLN A 323 -18.46 -1.26 40.84
CA GLN A 323 -17.66 -1.40 42.07
C GLN A 323 -17.76 -2.82 42.72
N VAL A 324 -18.31 -3.83 42.04
CA VAL A 324 -18.58 -5.16 42.63
C VAL A 324 -18.03 -6.35 41.81
N ALA A 325 -17.49 -6.15 40.60
CA ALA A 325 -17.04 -7.28 39.75
C ALA A 325 -15.54 -7.29 39.48
N LEU A 326 -14.74 -7.26 40.56
CA LEU A 326 -13.31 -7.58 40.46
C LEU A 326 -13.18 -9.09 40.18
N GLN A 327 -12.54 -9.42 39.06
CA GLN A 327 -11.99 -10.72 38.62
C GLN A 327 -12.77 -11.54 37.58
N THR A 328 -14.08 -11.34 37.35
CA THR A 328 -14.84 -12.17 36.37
C THR A 328 -15.23 -11.46 35.08
N GLY A 329 -15.43 -10.12 35.09
CA GLY A 329 -15.90 -9.39 33.91
C GLY A 329 -14.85 -9.17 32.81
N SER A 330 -13.58 -8.97 33.20
CA SER A 330 -12.48 -8.79 32.25
C SER A 330 -12.19 -10.06 31.45
N GLY A 331 -12.42 -11.24 32.03
CA GLY A 331 -12.25 -12.53 31.35
C GLY A 331 -13.28 -12.76 30.23
N GLU A 332 -14.54 -12.34 30.41
CA GLU A 332 -15.59 -12.53 29.41
C GLU A 332 -15.41 -11.62 28.18
N ILE A 333 -15.02 -10.36 28.38
CA ILE A 333 -14.76 -9.41 27.29
C ILE A 333 -13.54 -9.84 26.47
N LEU A 334 -12.49 -10.29 27.16
CA LEU A 334 -11.31 -10.87 26.50
C LEU A 334 -11.63 -12.20 25.81
N ALA A 335 -12.55 -13.01 26.36
CA ALA A 335 -12.98 -14.25 25.73
C ALA A 335 -13.79 -13.99 24.43
N VAL A 336 -14.68 -13.01 24.42
CA VAL A 336 -15.45 -12.63 23.21
C VAL A 336 -14.53 -12.11 22.11
N ASN A 337 -13.51 -11.31 22.47
CA ASN A 337 -12.59 -10.74 21.50
C ASN A 337 -11.33 -11.61 21.24
N SER A 338 -11.23 -12.80 21.85
CA SER A 338 -10.06 -13.69 21.75
C SER A 338 -9.76 -14.12 20.32
N SER A 339 -10.80 -14.34 19.50
CA SER A 339 -10.65 -14.73 18.10
C SER A 339 -10.05 -13.63 17.21
N LEU A 340 -10.33 -12.36 17.51
CA LEU A 340 -9.74 -11.23 16.80
C LEU A 340 -8.29 -11.04 17.22
N MET A 341 -8.01 -11.15 18.52
CA MET A 341 -6.66 -11.05 19.07
C MET A 341 -5.76 -12.17 18.53
N GLN A 342 -6.25 -13.40 18.48
CA GLN A 342 -5.50 -14.53 17.92
C GLN A 342 -5.14 -14.29 16.45
N LYS A 343 -6.05 -13.72 15.65
CA LYS A 343 -5.76 -13.35 14.24
C LYS A 343 -4.69 -12.27 14.11
N ILE A 344 -4.70 -11.27 15.01
CA ILE A 344 -3.70 -10.19 15.00
C ILE A 344 -2.32 -10.76 15.35
N TYR A 345 -2.21 -11.52 16.44
CA TYR A 345 -0.94 -12.10 16.88
C TYR A 345 -0.40 -13.19 15.95
N THR A 346 -1.28 -13.98 15.33
CA THR A 346 -0.87 -14.92 14.27
C THR A 346 -0.26 -14.15 13.09
N GLY A 347 -0.76 -12.96 12.76
CA GLY A 347 -0.18 -12.14 11.69
C GLY A 347 1.10 -11.40 12.08
N LEU A 348 1.36 -11.20 13.37
CA LEU A 348 2.62 -10.67 13.89
C LEU A 348 3.74 -11.72 13.94
N ASP A 349 3.42 -13.00 13.72
CA ASP A 349 4.32 -14.14 13.95
C ASP A 349 4.96 -14.12 15.35
N GLU A 350 4.21 -13.67 16.37
CA GLU A 350 4.66 -13.61 17.78
C GLU A 350 4.08 -14.78 18.60
N PRO A 351 4.84 -15.88 18.77
CA PRO A 351 4.35 -17.08 19.46
C PRO A 351 4.11 -16.86 20.95
N ASP A 352 4.83 -15.93 21.58
CA ASP A 352 4.72 -15.70 23.02
C ASP A 352 3.43 -14.98 23.41
N GLY A 353 2.99 -14.01 22.60
CA GLY A 353 1.69 -13.36 22.80
C GLY A 353 0.52 -14.32 22.66
N LEU A 354 0.61 -15.28 21.73
CA LEU A 354 -0.41 -16.32 21.54
C LEU A 354 -0.49 -17.29 22.72
N LYS A 355 0.64 -17.68 23.32
CA LYS A 355 0.65 -18.45 24.57
C LYS A 355 -0.07 -17.69 25.69
N GLY A 356 0.16 -16.38 25.79
CA GLY A 356 -0.57 -15.52 26.73
C GLY A 356 -2.08 -15.57 26.51
N ILE A 357 -2.54 -15.41 25.26
CA ILE A 357 -3.97 -15.48 24.91
C ILE A 357 -4.56 -16.86 25.23
N ALA A 358 -3.82 -17.94 25.01
CA ALA A 358 -4.27 -19.30 25.31
C ALA A 358 -4.56 -19.49 26.81
N THR A 359 -3.84 -18.80 27.70
CA THR A 359 -4.13 -18.81 29.15
C THR A 359 -5.35 -17.98 29.53
N LEU A 360 -5.70 -16.98 28.73
CA LEU A 360 -6.81 -16.06 28.98
C LEU A 360 -8.15 -16.59 28.45
N ARG A 361 -8.16 -17.65 27.63
CA ARG A 361 -9.39 -18.24 27.08
C ARG A 361 -10.12 -19.09 28.11
N ALA A 362 -11.39 -18.78 28.33
CA ALA A 362 -12.27 -19.57 29.21
C ALA A 362 -12.69 -20.92 28.60
N SER A 363 -12.74 -21.04 27.27
CA SER A 363 -12.95 -22.30 26.57
C SER A 363 -12.06 -22.36 25.33
N ASN A 364 -11.32 -23.45 25.16
CA ASN A 364 -10.51 -23.69 23.98
C ASN A 364 -11.31 -24.54 22.99
N THR A 365 -11.70 -23.97 21.85
CA THR A 365 -12.18 -24.82 20.76
C THR A 365 -11.00 -25.61 20.19
N LEU A 366 -11.26 -26.78 19.62
CA LEU A 366 -10.22 -27.60 18.97
C LEU A 366 -9.52 -26.82 17.82
N ARG A 367 -10.19 -25.83 17.22
CA ARG A 367 -9.57 -24.94 16.21
C ARG A 367 -8.56 -23.98 16.84
N ASP A 368 -8.89 -23.38 17.99
CA ASP A 368 -8.00 -22.40 18.63
C ASP A 368 -6.75 -23.10 19.17
N HIS A 369 -6.90 -24.32 19.71
CA HIS A 369 -5.77 -25.13 20.15
C HIS A 369 -4.82 -25.50 19.01
N ILE A 370 -5.38 -25.85 17.85
CA ILE A 370 -4.60 -26.13 16.64
C ILE A 370 -3.78 -24.90 16.22
N VAL A 371 -4.41 -23.72 16.17
CA VAL A 371 -3.72 -22.48 15.79
C VAL A 371 -2.59 -22.16 16.78
N ASP A 372 -2.75 -22.44 18.07
CA ASP A 372 -1.68 -22.26 19.06
C ASP A 372 -0.50 -23.20 18.82
N LEU A 373 -0.78 -24.45 18.44
CA LEU A 373 0.26 -25.44 18.11
C LEU A 373 1.00 -25.09 16.82
N GLU A 374 0.28 -24.62 15.78
CA GLU A 374 0.87 -24.14 14.53
C GLU A 374 1.83 -22.98 14.79
N ASN A 375 1.40 -21.98 15.54
CA ASN A 375 2.22 -20.81 15.87
C ASN A 375 3.36 -21.12 16.84
N SER A 376 3.21 -22.12 17.71
CA SER A 376 4.31 -22.60 18.57
C SER A 376 5.38 -23.40 17.81
N GLY A 377 5.22 -23.59 16.50
CA GLY A 377 6.11 -24.41 15.67
C GLY A 377 5.99 -25.91 15.89
N LYS A 378 5.00 -26.36 16.69
CA LYS A 378 4.75 -27.78 17.00
C LYS A 378 3.83 -28.39 15.95
N TRP A 379 4.29 -28.37 14.70
CA TRP A 379 3.52 -28.83 13.54
C TRP A 379 3.11 -30.31 13.61
N ARG A 380 3.89 -31.15 14.30
CA ARG A 380 3.57 -32.59 14.48
C ARG A 380 2.33 -32.78 15.36
N ASP A 381 2.26 -32.05 16.47
CA ASP A 381 1.13 -32.11 17.40
C ASP A 381 -0.12 -31.52 16.75
N ALA A 382 0.04 -30.41 16.01
CA ALA A 382 -1.04 -29.83 15.22
C ALA A 382 -1.59 -30.83 14.19
N PHE A 383 -0.72 -31.56 13.48
CA PHE A 383 -1.13 -32.59 12.53
C PHE A 383 -1.91 -33.74 13.19
N MET A 384 -1.51 -34.18 14.39
CA MET A 384 -2.28 -35.18 15.14
C MET A 384 -3.69 -34.68 15.47
N CYS A 385 -3.83 -33.41 15.87
CA CYS A 385 -5.14 -32.79 16.11
C CYS A 385 -5.99 -32.66 14.82
N TYR A 386 -5.35 -32.49 13.66
CA TYR A 386 -6.04 -32.52 12.37
C TYR A 386 -6.54 -33.92 11.99
N ASP A 387 -5.73 -34.96 12.20
CA ASP A 387 -6.09 -36.34 11.85
C ASP A 387 -7.25 -36.88 12.71
N GLN A 388 -7.47 -36.31 13.90
CA GLN A 388 -8.65 -36.58 14.74
C GLN A 388 -9.98 -36.10 14.12
N ARG A 389 -9.94 -35.24 13.09
CA ARG A 389 -11.15 -34.69 12.44
C ARG A 389 -11.57 -35.60 11.28
N THR A 390 -12.84 -36.00 11.25
CA THR A 390 -13.43 -36.81 10.15
C THR A 390 -13.42 -36.09 8.79
N SER A 391 -13.36 -34.75 8.79
CA SER A 391 -13.27 -33.94 7.58
C SER A 391 -11.88 -33.32 7.47
N ARG A 392 -11.11 -33.79 6.49
CA ARG A 392 -9.77 -33.27 6.21
C ARG A 392 -9.84 -31.92 5.50
N THR A 393 -9.09 -30.94 5.98
CA THR A 393 -9.21 -29.53 5.58
C THR A 393 -7.95 -28.99 4.90
N ARG A 394 -8.04 -27.77 4.35
CA ARG A 394 -6.90 -27.00 3.80
C ARG A 394 -5.71 -26.97 4.78
N SER A 395 -5.99 -26.84 6.07
CA SER A 395 -4.95 -26.62 7.07
C SER A 395 -4.09 -27.86 7.33
N ASP A 396 -4.63 -29.06 7.14
CA ASP A 396 -3.90 -30.33 7.26
C ASP A 396 -2.74 -30.37 6.24
N VAL A 397 -3.02 -29.92 5.02
CA VAL A 397 -2.05 -29.84 3.91
C VAL A 397 -1.00 -28.76 4.17
N ASN A 398 -1.40 -27.65 4.80
CA ASN A 398 -0.48 -26.59 5.21
C ASN A 398 0.49 -27.04 6.31
N CYS A 399 0.01 -27.83 7.28
CA CYS A 399 0.86 -28.46 8.29
C CYS A 399 1.89 -29.41 7.67
N LEU A 400 1.47 -30.26 6.72
CA LEU A 400 2.38 -31.18 6.03
C LEU A 400 3.46 -30.44 5.21
N LEU A 401 3.10 -29.29 4.62
CA LEU A 401 4.03 -28.42 3.93
C LEU A 401 5.11 -27.87 4.89
N ASN A 402 4.70 -27.37 6.06
CA ASN A 402 5.62 -26.84 7.07
C ASN A 402 6.48 -27.93 7.74
N LEU A 403 5.98 -29.17 7.81
CA LEU A 403 6.75 -30.34 8.24
C LEU A 403 7.76 -30.84 7.19
N GLY A 404 7.70 -30.34 5.95
CA GLY A 404 8.54 -30.79 4.83
C GLY A 404 8.15 -32.18 4.29
N GLN A 405 7.01 -32.75 4.70
CA GLN A 405 6.54 -34.07 4.26
C GLN A 405 5.79 -33.97 2.93
N LEU A 406 6.50 -33.53 1.89
CA LEU A 406 5.93 -33.27 0.57
C LEU A 406 5.34 -34.53 -0.10
N GLU A 407 5.88 -35.72 0.19
CA GLU A 407 5.36 -36.97 -0.38
C GLU A 407 4.01 -37.37 0.24
N THR A 408 3.89 -37.28 1.56
CA THR A 408 2.63 -37.53 2.28
C THR A 408 1.57 -36.52 1.84
N MET A 409 1.97 -35.26 1.68
CA MET A 409 1.13 -34.18 1.17
C MET A 409 0.61 -34.50 -0.24
N LEU A 410 1.48 -34.96 -1.16
CA LEU A 410 1.09 -35.31 -2.51
C LEU A 410 0.10 -36.48 -2.53
N ASN A 411 0.36 -37.53 -1.75
CA ASN A 411 -0.52 -38.69 -1.63
C ASN A 411 -1.89 -38.28 -1.07
N LEU A 412 -1.91 -37.43 -0.04
CA LEU A 412 -3.15 -36.91 0.54
C LEU A 412 -3.97 -36.13 -0.49
N VAL A 413 -3.34 -35.20 -1.21
CA VAL A 413 -4.01 -34.39 -2.25
C VAL A 413 -4.54 -35.30 -3.37
N THR A 414 -3.77 -36.28 -3.84
CA THR A 414 -4.24 -37.23 -4.85
C THR A 414 -5.44 -38.06 -4.37
N ALA A 415 -5.43 -38.51 -3.11
CA ALA A 415 -6.52 -39.28 -2.52
C ALA A 415 -7.79 -38.45 -2.34
N GLN A 416 -7.67 -37.18 -1.93
CA GLN A 416 -8.81 -36.27 -1.79
C GLN A 416 -9.44 -35.91 -3.14
N LEU A 417 -8.62 -35.73 -4.18
CA LEU A 417 -9.10 -35.46 -5.53
C LEU A 417 -9.79 -36.69 -6.16
N ALA A 418 -9.28 -37.89 -5.89
CA ALA A 418 -9.92 -39.14 -6.32
C ALA A 418 -11.29 -39.38 -5.65
N SER A 419 -11.53 -38.79 -4.47
CA SER A 419 -12.78 -38.92 -3.74
C SER A 419 -13.95 -38.08 -4.30
N HIS A 420 -13.77 -37.36 -5.41
CA HIS A 420 -14.82 -36.64 -6.18
C HIS A 420 -15.87 -35.88 -5.35
N ARG A 421 -15.46 -35.06 -4.38
CA ARG A 421 -16.37 -34.06 -3.79
C ARG A 421 -16.23 -32.73 -4.53
N PRO A 422 -17.30 -32.22 -5.18
CA PRO A 422 -17.27 -30.94 -5.86
C PRO A 422 -17.33 -29.85 -4.79
N ASP A 423 -16.18 -29.40 -4.34
CA ASP A 423 -16.11 -28.35 -3.34
C ASP A 423 -15.26 -27.19 -3.83
N ARG A 424 -15.56 -25.98 -3.37
CA ARG A 424 -14.83 -24.74 -3.72
C ARG A 424 -13.33 -24.83 -3.40
N TYR A 425 -12.93 -25.82 -2.61
CA TYR A 425 -11.57 -26.10 -2.15
C TYR A 425 -10.70 -26.89 -3.12
N GLU A 426 -11.24 -27.42 -4.21
CA GLU A 426 -10.48 -28.22 -5.18
C GLU A 426 -9.31 -27.41 -5.79
N ALA A 427 -9.54 -26.13 -6.14
CA ALA A 427 -8.50 -25.26 -6.68
C ALA A 427 -7.34 -25.04 -5.70
N VAL A 428 -7.66 -24.84 -4.42
CA VAL A 428 -6.67 -24.63 -3.35
C VAL A 428 -5.88 -25.91 -3.07
N LEU A 429 -6.55 -27.06 -3.02
CA LEU A 429 -5.87 -28.34 -2.81
C LEU A 429 -4.93 -28.68 -3.97
N MET A 430 -5.35 -28.39 -5.20
CA MET A 430 -4.51 -28.55 -6.37
C MET A 430 -3.32 -27.58 -6.36
N SER A 431 -3.43 -26.35 -5.84
CA SER A 431 -2.28 -25.44 -5.75
C SER A 431 -1.19 -25.96 -4.80
N TYR A 432 -1.60 -26.56 -3.68
CA TYR A 432 -0.71 -27.32 -2.80
C TYR A 432 -0.12 -28.57 -3.47
N GLY A 433 -0.92 -29.32 -4.24
CA GLY A 433 -0.43 -30.46 -5.03
C GLY A 433 0.63 -30.08 -6.06
N VAL A 434 0.43 -28.95 -6.76
CA VAL A 434 1.42 -28.36 -7.66
C VAL A 434 2.70 -28.02 -6.90
N GLN A 435 2.58 -27.39 -5.73
CA GLN A 435 3.71 -27.02 -4.88
C GLN A 435 4.57 -28.22 -4.47
N ALA A 436 3.94 -29.29 -4.02
CA ALA A 436 4.64 -30.54 -3.68
C ALA A 436 5.29 -31.18 -4.91
N ALA A 437 4.58 -31.23 -6.05
CA ALA A 437 5.06 -31.91 -7.25
C ALA A 437 6.28 -31.22 -7.89
N TRP A 438 6.32 -29.89 -7.95
CA TRP A 438 7.49 -29.19 -8.50
C TRP A 438 8.70 -29.25 -7.57
N ARG A 439 8.51 -29.19 -6.24
CA ARG A 439 9.59 -29.34 -5.25
C ARG A 439 10.20 -30.74 -5.21
N LEU A 440 9.38 -31.78 -5.45
CA LEU A 440 9.82 -33.17 -5.53
C LEU A 440 10.35 -33.58 -6.92
N GLY A 441 10.24 -32.71 -7.93
CA GLY A 441 10.60 -33.04 -9.31
C GLY A 441 9.71 -34.11 -9.97
N LYS A 442 8.48 -34.32 -9.48
CA LYS A 442 7.51 -35.28 -10.02
C LYS A 442 6.69 -34.64 -11.14
N TRP A 443 7.33 -34.42 -12.29
CA TRP A 443 6.77 -33.66 -13.43
C TRP A 443 5.49 -34.26 -14.03
N ASP A 444 5.38 -35.59 -14.09
CA ASP A 444 4.20 -36.26 -14.66
C ASP A 444 2.92 -35.99 -13.85
N ILE A 445 3.07 -35.87 -12.53
CA ILE A 445 1.99 -35.55 -11.60
C ILE A 445 1.71 -34.04 -11.64
N LEU A 446 2.75 -33.21 -11.73
CA LEU A 446 2.63 -31.76 -11.86
C LEU A 446 1.73 -31.36 -13.03
N HIS A 447 1.91 -31.96 -14.21
CA HIS A 447 1.11 -31.63 -15.39
C HIS A 447 -0.39 -31.91 -15.20
N LYS A 448 -0.73 -32.99 -14.48
CA LYS A 448 -2.13 -33.34 -14.18
C LYS A 448 -2.80 -32.29 -13.29
N PHE A 449 -2.06 -31.70 -12.34
CA PHE A 449 -2.58 -30.65 -11.46
C PHE A 449 -2.52 -29.25 -12.08
N LEU A 450 -1.60 -29.02 -13.01
CA LEU A 450 -1.38 -27.72 -13.64
C LEU A 450 -2.37 -27.44 -14.78
N SER A 451 -2.78 -28.45 -15.57
CA SER A 451 -3.68 -28.23 -16.71
C SER A 451 -5.02 -27.57 -16.35
N PRO A 452 -5.73 -27.92 -15.26
CA PRO A 452 -6.96 -27.24 -14.90
C PRO A 452 -6.74 -25.77 -14.49
N HIS A 453 -5.57 -25.45 -13.92
CA HIS A 453 -5.21 -24.09 -13.49
C HIS A 453 -4.90 -23.18 -14.68
N LEU A 454 -4.19 -23.70 -15.69
CA LEU A 454 -3.89 -22.95 -16.90
C LEU A 454 -5.16 -22.64 -17.71
N ARG A 455 -6.08 -23.61 -17.85
CA ARG A 455 -7.42 -23.39 -18.46
C ARG A 455 -8.20 -22.29 -17.76
N ARG A 456 -8.30 -22.36 -16.42
CA ARG A 456 -9.00 -21.37 -15.58
C ARG A 456 -8.35 -19.99 -15.61
N SER A 457 -7.12 -19.88 -16.08
CA SER A 457 -6.36 -18.64 -16.16
C SER A 457 -6.30 -18.09 -17.60
N GLY A 458 -6.94 -18.75 -18.57
CA GLY A 458 -6.93 -18.33 -19.97
C GLY A 458 -5.59 -18.55 -20.69
N LEU A 459 -4.69 -19.35 -20.12
CA LEU A 459 -3.40 -19.69 -20.74
C LEU A 459 -3.53 -20.95 -21.61
N PRO A 460 -2.74 -21.05 -22.70
CA PRO A 460 -2.76 -22.22 -23.57
C PRO A 460 -2.41 -23.49 -22.79
N ASP A 461 -3.22 -24.52 -22.99
CA ASP A 461 -2.97 -25.83 -22.43
C ASP A 461 -1.76 -26.49 -23.04
N THR A 462 -0.96 -27.09 -22.18
CA THR A 462 0.26 -27.82 -22.52
C THR A 462 0.02 -29.13 -23.30
N ASN A 463 -1.22 -29.44 -23.68
CA ASN A 463 -1.63 -30.66 -24.39
C ASN A 463 -2.26 -30.41 -25.78
N SER A 464 -2.41 -29.17 -26.27
CA SER A 464 -3.06 -28.91 -27.58
C SER A 464 -2.10 -28.95 -28.78
N LEU A 465 -1.18 -29.93 -28.82
CA LEU A 465 -0.38 -30.25 -30.00
C LEU A 465 -0.67 -31.66 -30.55
N SER A 466 -1.89 -32.16 -30.36
CA SER A 466 -2.40 -33.36 -31.06
C SER A 466 -3.62 -32.98 -31.88
N LEU A 467 -3.53 -33.20 -33.19
CA LEU A 467 -4.59 -32.93 -34.18
C LEU A 467 -5.94 -33.51 -33.76
N THR A 468 -6.98 -32.68 -33.65
CA THR A 468 -8.29 -32.95 -34.24
C THR A 468 -8.96 -31.65 -34.66
N ASN A 469 -9.13 -31.48 -35.97
CA ASN A 469 -10.16 -30.62 -36.53
C ASN A 469 -11.52 -31.20 -36.12
N SER A 470 -12.22 -30.54 -35.21
CA SER A 470 -13.67 -30.62 -35.16
C SER A 470 -14.22 -29.24 -34.84
N THR A 471 -14.62 -28.57 -35.90
CA THR A 471 -15.55 -27.44 -35.94
C THR A 471 -16.80 -27.79 -35.14
N SER A 472 -16.91 -27.22 -33.95
CA SER A 472 -18.19 -26.87 -33.35
C SER A 472 -18.02 -25.51 -32.68
N ALA A 473 -18.24 -24.48 -33.47
CA ALA A 473 -18.51 -23.15 -33.01
C ALA A 473 -19.83 -23.19 -32.21
N SER A 474 -19.73 -23.27 -30.89
CA SER A 474 -20.83 -22.98 -29.99
C SER A 474 -20.26 -22.53 -28.64
N SER A 475 -20.64 -21.32 -28.25
CA SER A 475 -20.46 -20.73 -26.92
C SER A 475 -19.03 -20.31 -26.57
N VAL A 476 -18.65 -19.12 -27.04
CA VAL A 476 -17.61 -18.31 -26.42
C VAL A 476 -18.13 -17.88 -25.04
N GLU A 477 -18.07 -18.79 -24.07
CA GLU A 477 -18.08 -18.41 -22.66
C GLU A 477 -16.64 -18.04 -22.30
N THR A 478 -16.38 -16.74 -22.19
CA THR A 478 -15.20 -16.16 -21.54
C THR A 478 -15.14 -16.59 -20.07
N LEU A 479 -14.75 -17.84 -19.83
CA LEU A 479 -14.52 -18.44 -18.52
C LEU A 479 -13.01 -18.53 -18.26
N GLY A 480 -12.52 -17.67 -17.35
CA GLY A 480 -11.27 -17.93 -16.62
C GLY A 480 -10.22 -16.82 -16.61
N ASP A 481 -10.39 -15.79 -15.78
CA ASP A 481 -9.25 -15.09 -15.16
C ASP A 481 -9.29 -15.37 -13.66
N SER A 482 -9.20 -16.65 -13.29
CA SER A 482 -8.88 -16.95 -11.91
C SER A 482 -7.40 -16.62 -11.68
N PRO A 483 -7.09 -15.85 -10.64
CA PRO A 483 -5.72 -15.45 -10.36
C PRO A 483 -4.89 -16.66 -9.99
N LEU A 484 -3.64 -16.65 -10.46
CA LEU A 484 -2.77 -17.79 -10.28
C LEU A 484 -2.05 -17.67 -8.94
N ASP A 485 -2.17 -18.67 -8.07
CA ASP A 485 -1.34 -18.72 -6.87
C ASP A 485 0.14 -18.71 -7.28
N PHE A 486 0.97 -17.93 -6.57
CA PHE A 486 2.39 -17.76 -6.93
C PHE A 486 3.13 -19.10 -7.08
N GLU A 487 2.86 -20.07 -6.20
CA GLU A 487 3.47 -21.41 -6.27
C GLU A 487 3.02 -22.20 -7.52
N VAL A 488 1.79 -21.96 -8.01
CA VAL A 488 1.29 -22.55 -9.26
C VAL A 488 1.96 -21.90 -10.47
N ALA A 489 2.16 -20.58 -10.42
CA ALA A 489 2.93 -19.87 -11.43
C ALA A 489 4.36 -20.41 -11.54
N ILE A 490 5.05 -20.58 -10.41
CA ILE A 490 6.41 -21.17 -10.40
C ILE A 490 6.38 -22.59 -10.98
N GLY A 491 5.43 -23.43 -10.57
CA GLY A 491 5.27 -24.78 -11.15
C GLY A 491 5.09 -24.75 -12.67
N GLY A 492 4.30 -23.79 -13.18
CA GLY A 492 4.12 -23.58 -14.62
C GLY A 492 5.38 -23.06 -15.33
N LEU A 493 6.11 -22.13 -14.73
CA LEU A 493 7.35 -21.57 -15.29
C LEU A 493 8.42 -22.66 -15.40
N VAL A 494 8.62 -23.46 -14.36
CA VAL A 494 9.61 -24.55 -14.38
C VAL A 494 9.21 -25.65 -15.36
N SER A 495 7.91 -25.95 -15.46
CA SER A 495 7.37 -26.85 -16.49
C SER A 495 7.66 -26.34 -17.92
N ALA A 496 7.52 -25.02 -18.15
CA ALA A 496 7.78 -24.40 -19.44
C ALA A 496 9.27 -24.43 -19.82
N ILE A 497 10.15 -24.12 -18.86
CA ILE A 497 11.62 -24.24 -19.02
C ILE A 497 12.00 -25.66 -19.44
N LYS A 498 11.44 -26.68 -18.77
CA LYS A 498 11.72 -28.08 -19.09
C LYS A 498 11.28 -28.47 -20.50
N ARG A 499 10.17 -27.89 -20.99
CA ARG A 499 9.59 -28.16 -22.31
C ARG A 499 10.13 -27.26 -23.42
N GLN A 500 10.97 -26.27 -23.08
CA GLN A 500 11.47 -25.25 -24.00
C GLN A 500 10.33 -24.46 -24.68
N ASP A 501 9.23 -24.20 -23.95
CA ASP A 501 8.12 -23.37 -24.43
C ASP A 501 8.29 -21.92 -23.95
N ASP A 502 9.04 -21.14 -24.73
CA ASP A 502 9.31 -19.73 -24.43
C ASP A 502 8.04 -18.87 -24.47
N THR A 503 7.03 -19.25 -25.25
CA THR A 503 5.81 -18.45 -25.41
C THR A 503 4.92 -18.52 -24.18
N LEU A 504 4.75 -19.72 -23.62
CA LEU A 504 4.04 -19.93 -22.36
C LEU A 504 4.83 -19.32 -21.21
N PHE A 505 6.16 -19.49 -21.21
CA PHE A 505 7.03 -18.91 -20.18
C PHE A 505 6.87 -17.39 -20.07
N GLN A 506 6.97 -16.64 -21.18
CA GLN A 506 6.85 -15.18 -21.16
C GLN A 506 5.46 -14.72 -20.70
N LYS A 507 4.39 -15.32 -21.23
CA LYS A 507 3.02 -14.97 -20.83
C LYS A 507 2.76 -15.21 -19.34
N LEU A 508 3.22 -16.34 -18.83
CA LEU A 508 3.07 -16.70 -17.42
C LEU A 508 3.88 -15.76 -16.52
N LEU A 509 5.11 -15.43 -16.94
CA LEU A 509 5.99 -14.53 -16.21
C LEU A 509 5.43 -13.10 -16.14
N GLU A 510 4.93 -12.56 -17.24
CA GLU A 510 4.28 -11.24 -17.28
C GLU A 510 3.05 -11.19 -16.37
N LYS A 511 2.20 -12.23 -16.45
CA LYS A 511 0.99 -12.33 -15.62
C LYS A 511 1.34 -12.35 -14.13
N THR A 512 2.25 -13.23 -13.71
CA THR A 512 2.62 -13.33 -12.28
C THR A 512 3.36 -12.09 -11.78
N ARG A 513 4.17 -11.43 -12.62
CA ARG A 513 4.79 -10.14 -12.26
C ARG A 513 3.75 -9.06 -12.02
N ALA A 514 2.73 -8.96 -12.87
CA ALA A 514 1.65 -8.00 -12.67
C ALA A 514 0.90 -8.25 -11.35
N GLU A 515 0.60 -9.50 -11.03
CA GLU A 515 -0.07 -9.90 -9.78
C GLU A 515 0.75 -9.55 -8.52
N VAL A 516 2.07 -9.78 -8.54
CA VAL A 516 2.94 -9.45 -7.39
C VAL A 516 3.11 -7.93 -7.23
N MET A 517 3.21 -7.19 -8.34
CA MET A 517 3.39 -5.74 -8.32
C MET A 517 2.17 -5.00 -7.76
N GLY A 518 0.95 -5.48 -8.01
CA GLY A 518 -0.28 -4.89 -7.46
C GLY A 518 -0.25 -4.84 -5.93
N VAL A 519 -0.01 -6.00 -5.29
CA VAL A 519 0.06 -6.13 -3.82
C VAL A 519 1.29 -5.44 -3.23
N LEU A 520 2.42 -5.46 -3.94
CA LEU A 520 3.63 -4.76 -3.52
C LEU A 520 3.39 -3.25 -3.39
N SER A 521 2.65 -2.65 -4.31
CA SER A 521 2.40 -1.19 -4.28
C SER A 521 1.69 -0.78 -2.99
N ALA A 522 0.64 -1.48 -2.58
CA ALA A 522 -0.06 -1.24 -1.32
C ALA A 522 0.83 -1.51 -0.09
N ALA A 523 1.58 -2.61 -0.08
CA ALA A 523 2.46 -2.95 1.05
C ALA A 523 3.61 -1.94 1.23
N SER A 524 4.12 -1.41 0.11
CA SER A 524 5.21 -0.44 0.10
C SER A 524 4.82 0.92 0.68
N MET A 525 3.53 1.29 0.71
CA MET A 525 3.11 2.56 1.29
C MET A 525 3.29 2.64 2.82
N GLU A 526 3.46 1.49 3.49
CA GLU A 526 3.47 1.45 4.96
C GLU A 526 4.82 1.09 5.54
N SER A 527 5.50 0.06 5.02
CA SER A 527 6.85 -0.29 5.46
C SER A 527 7.58 -1.22 4.49
N TYR A 528 8.91 -1.15 4.53
CA TYR A 528 9.76 -2.07 3.77
C TYR A 528 9.60 -3.53 4.23
N GLN A 529 9.48 -3.77 5.55
CA GLN A 529 9.29 -5.11 6.11
C GLN A 529 8.07 -5.83 5.52
N ARG A 530 7.02 -5.09 5.18
CA ARG A 530 5.82 -5.64 4.53
C ARG A 530 5.99 -5.85 3.03
N ALA A 531 6.75 -4.99 2.37
CA ALA A 531 7.12 -5.15 0.98
C ALA A 531 8.06 -6.34 0.75
N TYR A 532 8.87 -6.68 1.76
CA TYR A 532 9.94 -7.69 1.68
C TYR A 532 9.50 -9.04 1.08
N PRO A 533 8.45 -9.74 1.55
CA PRO A 533 8.05 -11.03 0.98
C PRO A 533 7.65 -10.95 -0.51
N TYR A 534 7.15 -9.80 -0.96
CA TYR A 534 6.80 -9.58 -2.36
C TYR A 534 8.02 -9.23 -3.21
N ILE A 535 8.99 -8.52 -2.66
CA ILE A 535 10.29 -8.30 -3.30
C ILE A 535 11.03 -9.63 -3.46
N THR A 536 10.99 -10.52 -2.47
CA THR A 536 11.56 -11.88 -2.58
C THR A 536 10.88 -12.67 -3.69
N LYS A 537 9.54 -12.60 -3.81
CA LYS A 537 8.82 -13.21 -4.93
C LYS A 537 9.25 -12.65 -6.29
N LEU A 538 9.44 -11.34 -6.40
CA LEU A 538 9.96 -10.72 -7.62
C LEU A 538 11.41 -11.15 -7.90
N HIS A 539 12.22 -11.33 -6.87
CA HIS A 539 13.58 -11.84 -6.98
C HIS A 539 13.59 -13.27 -7.53
N MET A 540 12.74 -14.14 -7.00
CA MET A 540 12.55 -15.50 -7.51
C MET A 540 12.14 -15.51 -8.98
N LEU A 541 11.19 -14.66 -9.38
CA LEU A 541 10.75 -14.53 -10.78
C LEU A 541 11.82 -13.94 -11.71
N HIS A 542 12.75 -13.15 -11.18
CA HIS A 542 13.89 -12.67 -11.93
C HIS A 542 14.90 -13.81 -12.16
N GLY A 543 15.22 -14.58 -11.11
CA GLY A 543 16.11 -15.74 -11.21
C GLY A 543 15.62 -16.82 -12.18
N THR A 544 14.31 -17.11 -12.21
CA THR A 544 13.76 -18.06 -13.20
C THR A 544 13.86 -17.53 -14.64
N ALA A 545 13.73 -16.22 -14.83
CA ALA A 545 13.85 -15.58 -16.14
C ALA A 545 15.28 -15.60 -16.67
N THR A 546 16.27 -15.28 -15.83
CA THR A 546 17.70 -15.32 -16.22
C THR A 546 18.14 -16.74 -16.60
N ASN A 547 17.61 -17.75 -15.91
CA ASN A 547 17.94 -19.15 -16.20
C ASN A 547 17.31 -19.66 -17.49
N ASN A 548 16.17 -19.12 -17.94
CA ASN A 548 15.59 -19.49 -19.24
C ASN A 548 16.37 -18.88 -20.41
N THR A 549 16.95 -17.70 -20.23
CA THR A 549 17.75 -17.02 -21.27
C THR A 549 19.17 -17.56 -21.41
N CYS A 550 19.72 -18.19 -20.37
CA CYS A 550 21.06 -18.77 -20.42
C CYS A 550 21.02 -20.06 -21.23
N ASN A 551 21.68 -20.06 -22.39
CA ASN A 551 21.63 -21.20 -23.30
C ASN A 551 22.39 -22.40 -22.68
N ARG A 552 21.93 -23.63 -22.90
CA ARG A 552 22.49 -24.84 -22.26
C ARG A 552 23.98 -25.08 -22.57
N ALA A 553 24.53 -24.39 -23.57
CA ALA A 553 25.95 -24.39 -23.95
C ALA A 553 26.82 -23.36 -23.20
N GLU A 554 26.22 -22.35 -22.55
CA GLU A 554 26.93 -21.35 -21.75
C GLU A 554 27.05 -21.75 -20.26
N LEU A 555 26.28 -22.74 -19.82
CA LEU A 555 26.25 -23.29 -18.47
C LEU A 555 27.61 -23.76 -17.92
N LEU A 556 28.59 -24.05 -18.78
CA LEU A 556 29.96 -24.38 -18.38
C LEU A 556 30.81 -23.16 -17.99
N ARG A 557 30.35 -21.93 -18.24
CA ARG A 557 30.97 -20.67 -17.76
C ARG A 557 30.30 -20.11 -16.48
N ASP A 558 29.36 -20.85 -15.88
CA ASP A 558 28.43 -20.38 -14.83
C ASP A 558 28.99 -20.24 -13.41
N TRP A 559 30.30 -20.34 -13.16
CA TRP A 559 30.84 -19.99 -11.84
C TRP A 559 30.44 -18.57 -11.43
N GLN A 560 30.43 -17.63 -12.40
CA GLN A 560 30.02 -16.25 -12.17
C GLN A 560 28.53 -16.13 -11.83
N HIS A 561 27.64 -16.85 -12.54
CA HIS A 561 26.20 -16.86 -12.25
C HIS A 561 25.88 -17.51 -10.90
N LEU A 562 26.55 -18.62 -10.56
CA LEU A 562 26.43 -19.24 -9.23
C LEU A 562 26.95 -18.30 -8.15
N THR A 563 28.11 -17.66 -8.31
CA THR A 563 28.63 -16.69 -7.32
C THR A 563 27.75 -15.47 -7.17
N VAL A 564 27.15 -14.96 -8.24
CA VAL A 564 26.16 -13.86 -8.17
C VAL A 564 24.92 -14.32 -7.43
N TRP A 565 24.47 -15.57 -7.65
CA TRP A 565 23.34 -16.15 -6.91
C TRP A 565 23.66 -16.37 -5.43
N TYR A 566 24.85 -16.89 -5.10
CA TYR A 566 25.33 -17.02 -3.71
C TYR A 566 25.46 -15.66 -3.03
N ALA A 567 26.06 -14.65 -3.69
CA ALA A 567 26.15 -13.29 -3.16
C ALA A 567 24.76 -12.65 -2.96
N ARG A 568 23.78 -12.97 -3.81
CA ARG A 568 22.38 -12.55 -3.65
C ARG A 568 21.69 -13.26 -2.48
N ALA A 569 21.95 -14.56 -2.31
CA ALA A 569 21.44 -15.33 -1.16
C ALA A 569 22.06 -14.84 0.18
N GLU A 570 23.33 -14.41 0.18
CA GLU A 570 23.99 -13.77 1.34
C GLU A 570 23.39 -12.41 1.71
N LEU A 571 22.77 -11.70 0.76
CA LEU A 571 22.03 -10.46 1.04
C LEU A 571 20.64 -10.73 1.67
N GLU A 572 20.08 -11.92 1.44
CA GLU A 572 18.79 -12.37 1.98
C GLU A 572 18.90 -13.01 3.38
N GLN A 573 20.07 -13.51 3.78
CA GLN A 573 20.30 -14.16 5.06
C GLN A 573 20.91 -13.19 6.09
N SER A 574 20.25 -13.06 7.25
CA SER A 574 20.95 -12.67 8.47
C SER A 574 21.96 -13.78 8.80
N PHE A 575 23.22 -13.42 9.06
CA PHE A 575 24.17 -14.35 9.67
C PHE A 575 23.68 -14.69 11.08
N GLY A 576 22.77 -15.65 11.18
CA GLY A 576 22.44 -16.38 12.40
C GLY A 576 23.45 -17.49 12.66
N LEU A 577 24.75 -17.20 12.55
CA LEU A 577 25.75 -17.98 13.28
C LEU A 577 25.78 -17.40 14.70
N SER A 578 24.74 -17.68 15.48
CA SER A 578 24.95 -17.80 16.92
C SER A 578 25.93 -18.95 17.08
N SER A 579 27.10 -18.64 17.60
CA SER A 579 28.08 -19.58 18.10
C SER A 579 27.40 -20.76 18.81
N THR A 580 27.29 -21.89 18.14
CA THR A 580 27.48 -23.19 18.80
C THR A 580 28.98 -23.44 18.80
N GLY A 581 29.68 -22.58 19.55
CA GLY A 581 30.90 -23.00 20.20
C GLY A 581 30.46 -23.73 21.44
N ASP A 582 30.34 -25.04 21.33
CA ASP A 582 30.51 -25.95 22.46
C ASP A 582 30.96 -27.31 21.89
N GLY A 583 32.20 -27.65 22.25
CA GLY A 583 32.77 -28.99 22.45
C GLY A 583 32.53 -30.07 21.40
#